data_AF-A0AAW2CG43-F1
#
_entry.id   AF-A0AAW2CG43-F1
#
_cell.length_a   1.000
_cell.length_b   1.000
_cell.length_c   1.000
_cell.angle_alpha   90.00
_cell.angle_beta   90.00
_cell.angle_gamma   90.00
#
_symmetry.space_group_name_H-M   'P 1'
#
loop_
_entity.id
_entity.type
_entity.pdbx_description
1 polymer ?
#
loop_
_entity_poly.entity_id
_entity_poly.type
_entity_poly.pdbx_seq_one_letter_code
_entity_poly.pdbx_strand_id
1 'polypeptide(L)'
;MFSVRSIIALQLRRSILLLHSSSFSSSSSASYSTSSAAAVQAERAISEGPRNDWTRDEIKSVYDSPVLDLLFHGAQVHRHAHNFREVQQCTLLSIKTGGCSEDCSYCPQSSRYDTGLKAQKLMTKDAVLQAATKFLFLGASFGHILILWQAKEAGSTRFCMGAAWRDTVGRKTNFNQILEYVKEIRDMGMEVCCTLGMLEKQQAVELKKAGLTAYNHNLDTSREYYPNVITTRTYDERLETLEFVRDAGINVCSGGIIGLGEAEEDRVGLLHTLATLPSHPESVPINALLAVKGTPLQDQKPVEIWEMVRMIATARIVMPKAMVRLSAGRVRFSIPEQALCFLAGANSIFTGEKLLTTPNNDFDADQLMFKVLGLVPKAPSFDDAAANVHEAEACEKAASSSG
;
A
#
# COMPACT_ATOMS: atom_id res chain seq x y z
N MET A 1 5.25 79.31 20.60
CA MET A 1 6.12 78.26 20.05
C MET A 1 6.00 78.29 18.52
N PHE A 2 7.05 78.82 17.86
CA PHE A 2 7.48 78.74 16.44
C PHE A 2 6.38 78.65 15.34
N SER A 3 6.01 79.70 14.59
CA SER A 3 6.70 80.38 13.46
C SER A 3 7.29 79.38 12.44
N VAL A 4 6.96 79.36 11.13
CA VAL A 4 7.22 80.39 10.10
C VAL A 4 6.36 80.11 8.83
N ARG A 5 5.93 81.17 8.14
CA ARG A 5 5.22 81.22 6.84
C ARG A 5 6.11 80.97 5.62
N SER A 6 5.46 80.66 4.49
CA SER A 6 5.85 80.86 3.06
C SER A 6 6.28 79.56 2.36
N ILE A 7 5.81 79.19 1.15
CA ILE A 7 5.92 79.93 -0.12
C ILE A 7 4.81 79.50 -1.12
N ILE A 8 4.01 80.48 -1.54
CA ILE A 8 3.51 80.83 -2.89
C ILE A 8 3.45 79.74 -4.00
N ALA A 9 2.21 79.45 -4.42
CA ALA A 9 1.64 79.31 -5.77
C ALA A 9 2.52 78.97 -6.99
N LEU A 10 2.10 77.95 -7.77
CA LEU A 10 2.07 78.04 -9.24
C LEU A 10 1.05 77.05 -9.86
N GLN A 11 0.03 77.64 -10.50
CA GLN A 11 -0.65 77.23 -11.74
C GLN A 11 -0.68 75.74 -12.15
N LEU A 12 -1.88 75.16 -12.30
CA LEU A 12 -2.39 74.70 -13.60
C LEU A 12 -3.88 74.27 -13.52
N ARG A 13 -4.76 75.16 -13.98
CA ARG A 13 -6.06 74.81 -14.56
C ARG A 13 -5.80 74.17 -15.94
N ARG A 14 -6.54 73.10 -16.26
CA ARG A 14 -6.94 72.57 -17.60
C ARG A 14 -7.15 71.06 -17.43
N SER A 15 -8.19 70.38 -17.89
CA SER A 15 -9.41 70.71 -18.60
C SER A 15 -10.34 69.52 -18.37
N ILE A 16 -11.61 69.79 -18.11
CA ILE A 16 -12.68 68.80 -18.22
C ILE A 16 -13.02 68.65 -19.71
N LEU A 17 -13.41 67.42 -20.07
CA LEU A 17 -14.17 66.97 -21.25
C LEU A 17 -13.40 66.54 -22.51
N LEU A 18 -13.88 65.38 -23.01
CA LEU A 18 -13.88 64.86 -24.39
C LEU A 18 -12.77 63.84 -24.75
N LEU A 19 -13.12 62.53 -24.79
CA LEU A 19 -13.43 61.76 -26.02
C LEU A 19 -13.30 60.23 -25.82
N HIS A 20 -14.38 59.54 -26.19
CA HIS A 20 -14.41 58.28 -26.97
C HIS A 20 -13.93 56.95 -26.35
N SER A 21 -14.96 56.14 -26.04
CA SER A 21 -15.17 54.79 -26.58
C SER A 21 -13.93 54.00 -27.01
N SER A 22 -13.46 53.13 -26.12
CA SER A 22 -12.75 51.92 -26.48
C SER A 22 -13.51 50.73 -25.90
N SER A 23 -14.24 50.07 -26.80
CA SER A 23 -14.81 48.75 -26.61
C SER A 23 -13.74 47.78 -26.11
N PHE A 24 -13.82 47.42 -24.83
CA PHE A 24 -13.10 46.29 -24.28
C PHE A 24 -13.62 45.03 -24.96
N SER A 25 -12.83 44.54 -25.92
CA SER A 25 -12.93 43.19 -26.44
C SER A 25 -12.95 42.21 -25.27
N SER A 26 -14.06 41.49 -25.10
CA SER A 26 -14.18 40.38 -24.17
C SER A 26 -13.20 39.29 -24.60
N SER A 27 -12.00 39.31 -24.03
CA SER A 27 -11.11 38.15 -24.01
C SER A 27 -11.89 36.99 -23.41
N SER A 28 -11.96 35.88 -24.14
CA SER A 28 -12.61 34.64 -23.72
C SER A 28 -12.25 34.32 -22.27
N SER A 29 -13.25 34.28 -21.40
CA SER A 29 -13.13 33.65 -20.09
C SER A 29 -12.75 32.19 -20.33
N ALA A 30 -11.47 31.86 -20.16
CA ALA A 30 -11.08 30.49 -19.90
C ALA A 30 -11.86 30.10 -18.64
N SER A 31 -12.91 29.30 -18.81
CA SER A 31 -13.59 28.67 -17.70
C SER A 31 -12.56 27.77 -17.03
N TYR A 32 -11.93 28.25 -15.97
CA TYR A 32 -11.19 27.39 -15.06
C TYR A 32 -12.21 26.37 -14.55
N SER A 33 -12.13 25.13 -15.06
CA SER A 33 -12.80 24.00 -14.44
C SER A 33 -12.34 23.98 -12.99
N THR A 34 -13.23 24.35 -12.08
CA THR A 34 -12.88 24.62 -10.67
C THR A 34 -12.56 23.36 -9.88
N SER A 35 -12.90 22.18 -10.41
CA SER A 35 -12.62 20.88 -9.79
C SER A 35 -11.46 20.17 -10.49
N SER A 36 -10.43 19.79 -9.73
CA SER A 36 -9.39 18.88 -10.20
C SER A 36 -9.97 17.48 -10.47
N ALA A 37 -9.26 16.66 -11.25
CA ALA A 37 -9.71 15.29 -11.51
C ALA A 37 -9.75 14.46 -10.22
N ALA A 38 -8.85 14.71 -9.26
CA ALA A 38 -8.92 14.12 -7.93
C ALA A 38 -10.25 14.44 -7.22
N ALA A 39 -10.74 15.69 -7.32
CA ALA A 39 -12.03 16.09 -6.76
C ALA A 39 -13.19 15.30 -7.37
N VAL A 40 -13.26 15.28 -8.70
CA VAL A 40 -14.33 14.61 -9.46
C VAL A 40 -14.35 13.11 -9.16
N GLN A 41 -13.19 12.46 -9.20
CA GLN A 41 -13.11 11.01 -8.99
C GLN A 41 -13.32 10.62 -7.52
N ALA A 42 -12.92 11.47 -6.57
CA ALA A 42 -13.21 11.23 -5.15
C ALA A 42 -14.71 11.34 -4.85
N GLU A 43 -15.38 12.37 -5.38
CA GLU A 43 -16.83 12.51 -5.24
C GLU A 43 -17.56 11.29 -5.82
N ARG A 44 -17.15 10.87 -7.02
CA ARG A 44 -17.68 9.66 -7.64
C ARG A 44 -17.42 8.39 -6.84
N ALA A 45 -16.21 8.19 -6.34
CA ALA A 45 -15.88 7.03 -5.50
C ALA A 45 -16.73 6.97 -4.23
N ILE A 46 -17.11 8.13 -3.68
CA ILE A 46 -17.98 8.25 -2.50
C ILE A 46 -19.45 7.99 -2.85
N SER A 47 -19.94 8.47 -3.99
CA SER A 47 -21.35 8.36 -4.37
C SER A 47 -21.71 7.03 -5.05
N GLU A 48 -20.82 6.51 -5.89
CA GLU A 48 -21.05 5.32 -6.73
C GLU A 48 -20.28 4.09 -6.24
N GLY A 49 -19.24 4.28 -5.40
CA GLY A 49 -18.39 3.20 -4.91
C GLY A 49 -17.23 2.84 -5.86
N PRO A 50 -16.53 1.71 -5.61
CA PRO A 50 -15.38 1.29 -6.42
C PRO A 50 -15.79 0.81 -7.81
N ARG A 51 -14.93 1.07 -8.81
CA ARG A 51 -15.05 0.60 -10.20
C ARG A 51 -13.73 -0.01 -10.68
N ASN A 52 -13.79 -0.90 -11.67
CA ASN A 52 -12.62 -1.58 -12.23
C ASN A 52 -12.35 -1.26 -13.72
N ASP A 53 -13.15 -0.41 -14.34
CA ASP A 53 -13.07 -0.02 -15.76
C ASP A 53 -12.31 1.30 -15.93
N TRP A 54 -11.27 1.51 -15.12
CA TRP A 54 -10.37 2.66 -15.21
C TRP A 54 -9.59 2.65 -16.51
N THR A 55 -9.48 3.81 -17.15
CA THR A 55 -8.49 4.05 -18.20
C THR A 55 -7.20 4.62 -17.59
N ARG A 56 -6.07 4.47 -18.30
CA ARG A 56 -4.80 5.08 -17.88
C ARG A 56 -4.90 6.60 -17.80
N ASP A 57 -5.62 7.24 -18.72
CA ASP A 57 -5.78 8.69 -18.76
C ASP A 57 -6.60 9.22 -17.58
N GLU A 58 -7.65 8.51 -17.16
CA GLU A 58 -8.41 8.86 -15.96
C GLU A 58 -7.51 8.81 -14.72
N ILE A 59 -6.74 7.73 -14.53
CA ILE A 59 -5.82 7.60 -13.39
C ILE A 59 -4.70 8.65 -13.48
N LYS A 60 -4.16 8.90 -14.67
CA LYS A 60 -3.15 9.94 -14.90
C LYS A 60 -3.69 11.31 -14.50
N SER A 61 -4.92 11.64 -14.87
CA SER A 61 -5.52 12.94 -14.52
C SER A 61 -5.67 13.12 -13.00
N VAL A 62 -6.03 12.05 -12.27
CA VAL A 62 -6.04 12.05 -10.80
C VAL A 62 -4.61 12.23 -10.29
N TYR A 63 -3.67 11.41 -10.76
CA TYR A 63 -2.26 11.45 -10.36
C TYR A 63 -1.64 12.83 -10.59
N ASP A 64 -1.95 13.52 -11.69
CA ASP A 64 -1.40 14.83 -12.06
C ASP A 64 -2.08 16.01 -11.32
N SER A 65 -3.15 15.75 -10.56
CA SER A 65 -3.86 16.80 -9.81
C SER A 65 -2.92 17.50 -8.81
N PRO A 66 -3.21 18.77 -8.43
CA PRO A 66 -2.43 19.47 -7.41
C PRO A 66 -2.28 18.63 -6.14
N VAL A 67 -1.08 18.58 -5.55
CA VAL A 67 -0.81 17.66 -4.43
C VAL A 67 -1.70 17.91 -3.20
N LEU A 68 -2.10 19.16 -2.98
CA LEU A 68 -3.03 19.52 -1.90
C LEU A 68 -4.45 19.01 -2.17
N ASP A 69 -4.90 19.03 -3.42
CA ASP A 69 -6.18 18.44 -3.83
C ASP A 69 -6.15 16.93 -3.65
N LEU A 70 -5.06 16.27 -4.07
CA LEU A 70 -4.86 14.83 -3.85
C LEU A 70 -4.91 14.47 -2.36
N LEU A 71 -4.22 15.22 -1.51
CA LEU A 71 -4.25 15.03 -0.06
C LEU A 71 -5.68 15.16 0.49
N PHE A 72 -6.37 16.24 0.14
CA PHE A 72 -7.70 16.52 0.65
C PHE A 72 -8.72 15.47 0.18
N HIS A 73 -8.75 15.18 -1.11
CA HIS A 73 -9.72 14.25 -1.70
C HIS A 73 -9.38 12.78 -1.38
N GLY A 74 -8.10 12.42 -1.30
CA GLY A 74 -7.66 11.13 -0.76
C GLY A 74 -8.15 10.92 0.67
N ALA A 75 -8.02 11.94 1.53
CA ALA A 75 -8.53 11.91 2.90
C ALA A 75 -10.07 11.76 2.96
N GLN A 76 -10.81 12.42 2.06
CA GLN A 76 -12.27 12.30 1.98
C GLN A 76 -12.68 10.86 1.63
N VAL A 77 -12.10 10.29 0.57
CA VAL A 77 -12.38 8.89 0.18
C VAL A 77 -11.99 7.94 1.32
N HIS A 78 -10.84 8.18 1.96
CA HIS A 78 -10.39 7.35 3.07
C HIS A 78 -11.37 7.34 4.25
N ARG A 79 -11.85 8.52 4.67
CA ARG A 79 -12.84 8.66 5.74
C ARG A 79 -14.20 8.06 5.41
N HIS A 80 -14.57 8.05 4.12
CA HIS A 80 -15.79 7.42 3.65
C HIS A 80 -15.69 5.88 3.68
N ALA A 81 -14.58 5.34 3.20
CA ALA A 81 -14.43 3.89 3.02
C ALA A 81 -13.90 3.14 4.25
N HIS A 82 -13.22 3.82 5.17
CA HIS A 82 -12.57 3.21 6.32
C HIS A 82 -12.77 4.01 7.62
N ASN A 83 -12.61 3.32 8.76
CA ASN A 83 -12.35 4.01 10.01
C ASN A 83 -10.95 4.66 9.94
N PHE A 84 -10.90 5.96 9.68
CA PHE A 84 -9.66 6.69 9.38
C PHE A 84 -8.60 6.67 10.51
N ARG A 85 -8.98 6.25 11.72
CA ARG A 85 -8.05 6.11 12.85
C ARG A 85 -7.47 4.70 12.94
N GLU A 86 -8.12 3.70 12.33
CA GLU A 86 -7.65 2.31 12.35
C GLU A 86 -6.52 2.11 11.36
N VAL A 87 -5.39 1.58 11.85
CA VAL A 87 -4.25 1.20 11.03
C VAL A 87 -4.00 -0.30 11.18
N GLN A 88 -3.99 -1.02 10.07
CA GLN A 88 -3.63 -2.43 10.05
C GLN A 88 -2.12 -2.60 10.24
N GLN A 89 -1.74 -3.14 11.39
CA GLN A 89 -0.35 -3.47 11.71
C GLN A 89 -0.05 -4.90 11.24
N CYS A 90 0.93 -5.03 10.36
CA CYS A 90 1.45 -6.31 9.88
C CYS A 90 2.88 -6.50 10.38
N THR A 91 3.27 -7.72 10.67
CA THR A 91 4.68 -8.05 10.97
C THR A 91 5.21 -8.99 9.91
N LEU A 92 6.43 -8.74 9.41
CA LEU A 92 7.05 -9.55 8.37
C LEU A 92 8.28 -10.29 8.89
N LEU A 93 8.28 -11.61 8.74
CA LEU A 93 9.42 -12.47 9.04
C LEU A 93 9.97 -13.10 7.75
N SER A 94 11.27 -12.95 7.52
CA SER A 94 11.97 -13.69 6.47
C SER A 94 12.25 -15.11 6.96
N ILE A 95 11.39 -16.06 6.60
CA ILE A 95 11.49 -17.47 7.00
C ILE A 95 12.54 -18.23 6.18
N LYS A 96 12.91 -17.73 5.00
CA LYS A 96 14.06 -18.18 4.22
C LYS A 96 14.72 -16.96 3.58
N THR A 97 15.98 -16.68 3.94
CA THR A 97 16.68 -15.44 3.57
C THR A 97 17.81 -15.70 2.56
N GLY A 98 17.94 -14.82 1.57
CA GLY A 98 19.06 -14.82 0.60
C GLY A 98 19.07 -16.01 -0.36
N GLY A 99 20.03 -16.06 -1.28
CA GLY A 99 20.14 -17.16 -2.25
C GLY A 99 18.91 -17.31 -3.15
N CYS A 100 18.32 -16.20 -3.57
CA CYS A 100 17.22 -16.18 -4.53
C CYS A 100 17.77 -16.18 -5.96
N SER A 101 17.22 -17.03 -6.85
CA SER A 101 17.64 -17.13 -8.26
C SER A 101 17.25 -15.93 -9.12
N GLU A 102 16.24 -15.17 -8.66
CA GLU A 102 15.71 -14.00 -9.34
C GLU A 102 16.71 -12.86 -9.38
N ASP A 103 16.59 -12.00 -10.38
CA ASP A 103 17.49 -10.89 -10.68
C ASP A 103 16.86 -9.52 -10.44
N CYS A 104 15.97 -9.38 -9.46
CA CYS A 104 15.35 -8.09 -9.17
C CYS A 104 16.43 -7.06 -8.80
N SER A 105 16.59 -6.01 -9.61
CA SER A 105 17.66 -5.01 -9.51
C SER A 105 17.68 -4.22 -8.20
N TYR A 106 16.58 -4.24 -7.43
CA TYR A 106 16.46 -3.63 -6.10
C TYR A 106 16.72 -4.60 -4.93
N CYS A 107 16.71 -5.92 -5.17
CA CYS A 107 16.55 -6.89 -4.09
C CYS A 107 17.91 -7.34 -3.52
N PRO A 108 18.19 -7.11 -2.23
CA PRO A 108 19.47 -7.53 -1.64
C PRO A 108 19.58 -9.04 -1.41
N GLN A 109 18.50 -9.80 -1.66
CA GLN A 109 18.46 -11.26 -1.50
C GLN A 109 18.78 -12.03 -2.78
N SER A 110 18.90 -11.34 -3.92
CA SER A 110 19.28 -11.95 -5.20
C SER A 110 20.69 -12.52 -5.10
N SER A 111 20.89 -13.76 -5.59
CA SER A 111 22.21 -14.35 -5.72
C SER A 111 23.00 -13.79 -6.91
N ARG A 112 22.42 -12.86 -7.69
CA ARG A 112 23.08 -12.18 -8.81
C ARG A 112 23.99 -11.04 -8.36
N TYR A 113 23.84 -10.58 -7.12
CA TYR A 113 24.49 -9.38 -6.61
C TYR A 113 25.23 -9.65 -5.30
N ASP A 114 26.36 -8.97 -5.10
CA ASP A 114 27.11 -9.05 -3.84
C ASP A 114 26.70 -7.92 -2.89
N THR A 115 25.72 -8.22 -2.04
CA THR A 115 25.21 -7.29 -1.03
C THR A 115 25.77 -7.56 0.38
N GLY A 116 26.66 -8.54 0.52
CA GLY A 116 27.12 -9.04 1.82
C GLY A 116 26.07 -9.84 2.62
N LEU A 117 24.87 -10.05 2.07
CA LEU A 117 23.81 -10.83 2.74
C LEU A 117 24.14 -12.33 2.73
N LYS A 118 24.20 -12.93 3.93
CA LYS A 118 24.39 -14.38 4.07
C LYS A 118 23.08 -15.14 3.88
N ALA A 119 23.08 -16.11 2.98
CA ALA A 119 21.93 -17.00 2.79
C ALA A 119 21.68 -17.86 4.04
N GLN A 120 20.41 -18.01 4.39
CA GLN A 120 19.95 -18.82 5.51
C GLN A 120 18.95 -19.85 4.99
N LYS A 121 18.97 -21.04 5.60
CA LYS A 121 18.00 -22.10 5.32
C LYS A 121 16.61 -21.67 5.80
N LEU A 122 15.59 -22.41 5.36
CA LEU A 122 14.25 -22.28 5.91
C LEU A 122 14.31 -22.45 7.44
N MET A 123 13.71 -21.52 8.17
CA MET A 123 13.58 -21.57 9.62
C MET A 123 12.78 -22.79 10.04
N THR A 124 13.08 -23.33 11.22
CA THR A 124 12.30 -24.43 11.82
C THR A 124 10.94 -23.93 12.27
N LYS A 125 9.97 -24.84 12.36
CA LYS A 125 8.63 -24.57 12.89
C LYS A 125 8.69 -23.83 14.24
N ASP A 126 9.45 -24.35 15.18
CA ASP A 126 9.57 -23.76 16.52
C ASP A 126 10.10 -22.33 16.48
N ALA A 127 11.09 -22.04 15.65
CA ALA A 127 11.63 -20.69 15.53
C ALA A 127 10.62 -19.70 14.92
N VAL A 128 9.81 -20.16 13.96
CA VAL A 128 8.73 -19.35 13.36
C VAL A 128 7.61 -19.11 14.38
N LEU A 129 7.18 -20.13 15.11
CA LEU A 129 6.14 -20.00 16.13
C LEU A 129 6.59 -19.17 17.33
N GLN A 130 7.85 -19.28 17.75
CA GLN A 130 8.43 -18.41 18.77
C GLN A 130 8.43 -16.94 18.32
N ALA A 131 8.77 -16.68 17.05
CA ALA A 131 8.70 -15.34 16.51
C ALA A 131 7.25 -14.82 16.51
N ALA A 132 6.29 -15.57 15.94
CA ALA A 132 4.86 -15.23 15.95
C ALA A 132 4.34 -14.94 17.38
N THR A 133 4.71 -15.80 18.33
CA THR A 133 4.36 -15.67 19.76
C THR A 133 4.93 -14.39 20.36
N LYS A 134 6.20 -14.09 20.12
CA LYS A 134 6.83 -12.85 20.60
C LYS A 134 6.08 -11.61 20.10
N PHE A 135 5.62 -11.63 18.84
CA PHE A 135 4.85 -10.52 18.28
C PHE A 135 3.46 -10.38 18.90
N LEU A 136 2.79 -11.50 19.22
CA LEU A 136 1.53 -11.47 19.95
C LEU A 136 1.70 -10.77 21.31
N PHE A 137 2.79 -11.03 22.02
CA PHE A 137 3.06 -10.44 23.33
C PHE A 137 3.58 -8.99 23.30
N LEU A 138 4.33 -8.57 22.28
CA LEU A 138 4.84 -7.20 22.18
C LEU A 138 3.74 -6.16 21.88
N GLY A 139 2.62 -6.59 21.30
CA GLY A 139 1.46 -5.74 21.08
C GLY A 139 0.59 -5.52 22.31
N ALA A 140 0.59 -6.47 23.24
CA ALA A 140 -0.08 -6.28 24.52
C ALA A 140 0.73 -5.28 25.36
N SER A 141 0.25 -4.04 25.47
CA SER A 141 0.83 -3.05 26.38
C SER A 141 1.07 -3.66 27.76
N PHE A 142 2.29 -3.49 28.29
CA PHE A 142 2.71 -3.95 29.61
C PHE A 142 1.68 -3.60 30.69
N GLY A 143 0.93 -4.59 31.14
CA GLY A 143 -0.07 -4.45 32.20
C GLY A 143 -0.74 -5.79 32.53
N HIS A 144 -0.18 -6.50 33.52
CA HIS A 144 -0.68 -7.74 34.15
C HIS A 144 -0.58 -9.08 33.40
N ILE A 145 0.26 -9.94 33.99
CA ILE A 145 0.53 -11.36 33.69
C ILE A 145 -0.69 -12.31 33.88
N LEU A 146 -1.89 -11.81 34.16
CA LEU A 146 -3.06 -12.65 34.50
C LEU A 146 -4.22 -12.62 33.48
N ILE A 147 -3.99 -12.09 32.28
CA ILE A 147 -5.03 -11.90 31.26
C ILE A 147 -4.67 -12.65 29.97
N LEU A 148 -4.43 -13.96 30.07
CA LEU A 148 -4.20 -14.81 28.89
C LEU A 148 -5.45 -14.99 27.99
N TRP A 149 -6.59 -14.40 28.36
CA TRP A 149 -7.84 -14.49 27.57
C TRP A 149 -8.39 -13.15 27.05
N GLN A 150 -7.97 -11.99 27.59
CA GLN A 150 -8.44 -10.68 27.12
C GLN A 150 -7.32 -9.86 26.43
N ALA A 151 -6.07 -10.33 26.40
CA ALA A 151 -4.95 -9.71 25.67
C ALA A 151 -5.02 -9.90 24.13
N LYS A 152 -6.23 -9.96 23.57
CA LYS A 152 -6.51 -9.96 22.12
C LYS A 152 -6.59 -8.53 21.53
N GLU A 153 -6.55 -7.49 22.36
CA GLU A 153 -7.05 -6.17 21.92
C GLU A 153 -6.02 -5.18 21.34
N ALA A 154 -4.71 -5.45 21.26
CA ALA A 154 -3.79 -4.45 20.67
C ALA A 154 -2.45 -4.96 20.10
N GLY A 155 -2.38 -6.19 19.56
CA GLY A 155 -1.18 -6.68 18.85
C GLY A 155 -1.38 -6.91 17.35
N SER A 156 -0.28 -6.88 16.60
CA SER A 156 -0.21 -6.97 15.13
C SER A 156 -1.24 -7.94 14.55
N THR A 157 -2.10 -7.43 13.66
CA THR A 157 -3.24 -8.16 13.09
C THR A 157 -2.84 -9.34 12.22
N ARG A 158 -1.71 -9.20 11.53
CA ARG A 158 -1.32 -10.09 10.44
C ARG A 158 0.15 -10.45 10.53
N PHE A 159 0.44 -11.74 10.59
CA PHE A 159 1.78 -12.27 10.54
C PHE A 159 2.12 -12.71 9.11
N CYS A 160 3.11 -12.04 8.51
CA CYS A 160 3.55 -12.26 7.14
C CYS A 160 4.86 -13.07 7.13
N MET A 161 4.89 -14.14 6.36
CA MET A 161 6.07 -14.98 6.14
C MET A 161 6.61 -14.80 4.73
N GLY A 162 7.86 -14.36 4.61
CA GLY A 162 8.54 -14.20 3.33
C GLY A 162 9.64 -15.23 3.10
N ALA A 163 9.67 -15.81 1.91
CA ALA A 163 10.73 -16.71 1.49
C ALA A 163 11.42 -16.16 0.23
N ALA A 164 12.76 -16.17 0.23
CA ALA A 164 13.58 -15.81 -0.91
C ALA A 164 13.60 -16.92 -1.97
N TRP A 165 12.43 -17.24 -2.53
CA TRP A 165 12.25 -18.21 -3.61
C TRP A 165 11.64 -17.53 -4.83
N ARG A 166 11.99 -18.03 -6.03
CA ARG A 166 11.29 -17.72 -7.27
C ARG A 166 9.85 -18.21 -7.23
N ASP A 167 9.72 -19.48 -6.88
CA ASP A 167 8.50 -20.25 -6.85
C ASP A 167 8.62 -21.37 -5.81
N THR A 168 7.50 -22.06 -5.61
CA THR A 168 7.42 -23.24 -4.74
C THR A 168 7.47 -24.57 -5.51
N VAL A 169 7.68 -24.53 -6.82
CA VAL A 169 7.78 -25.71 -7.68
C VAL A 169 9.03 -26.51 -7.33
N GLY A 170 8.89 -27.83 -7.20
CA GLY A 170 9.96 -28.71 -6.74
C GLY A 170 10.34 -28.54 -5.26
N ARG A 171 9.59 -27.76 -4.47
CA ARG A 171 9.85 -27.52 -3.04
C ARG A 171 8.85 -28.21 -2.12
N LYS A 172 8.29 -29.35 -2.51
CA LYS A 172 7.20 -30.06 -1.81
C LYS A 172 7.41 -30.17 -0.29
N THR A 173 8.59 -30.60 0.16
CA THR A 173 8.88 -30.74 1.60
C THR A 173 8.88 -29.39 2.34
N ASN A 174 9.39 -28.33 1.71
CA ASN A 174 9.37 -27.00 2.32
C ASN A 174 7.95 -26.41 2.29
N PHE A 175 7.22 -26.61 1.19
CA PHE A 175 5.85 -26.16 1.06
C PHE A 175 4.94 -26.79 2.12
N ASN A 176 5.07 -28.12 2.36
CA ASN A 176 4.34 -28.80 3.43
C ASN A 176 4.65 -28.22 4.83
N GLN A 177 5.92 -27.87 5.10
CA GLN A 177 6.26 -27.16 6.34
C GLN A 177 5.57 -25.79 6.42
N ILE A 178 5.48 -25.04 5.31
CA ILE A 178 4.73 -23.77 5.31
C ILE A 178 3.26 -23.98 5.62
N LEU A 179 2.63 -25.03 5.09
CA LEU A 179 1.22 -25.35 5.42
C LEU A 179 1.04 -25.58 6.93
N GLU A 180 1.99 -26.27 7.58
CA GLU A 180 1.99 -26.44 9.03
C GLU A 180 2.16 -25.11 9.77
N TYR A 181 3.04 -24.23 9.29
CA TYR A 181 3.25 -22.91 9.91
C TYR A 181 1.98 -22.08 9.83
N VAL A 182 1.35 -22.06 8.65
CA VAL A 182 0.10 -21.32 8.41
C VAL A 182 -1.00 -21.81 9.34
N LYS A 183 -1.19 -23.13 9.47
CA LYS A 183 -2.20 -23.70 10.34
C LYS A 183 -2.02 -23.30 11.80
N GLU A 184 -0.81 -23.45 12.33
CA GLU A 184 -0.52 -23.17 13.75
C GLU A 184 -0.64 -21.68 14.07
N ILE A 185 -0.16 -20.80 13.19
CA ILE A 185 -0.30 -19.35 13.40
C ILE A 185 -1.77 -18.92 13.28
N ARG A 186 -2.54 -19.55 12.40
CA ARG A 186 -3.98 -19.33 12.31
C ARG A 186 -4.69 -19.76 13.60
N ASP A 187 -4.30 -20.90 14.17
CA ASP A 187 -4.82 -21.42 15.45
C ASP A 187 -4.45 -20.49 16.64
N MET A 188 -3.40 -19.68 16.53
CA MET A 188 -3.08 -18.61 17.49
C MET A 188 -4.02 -17.39 17.40
N GLY A 189 -4.96 -17.37 16.45
CA GLY A 189 -5.91 -16.27 16.27
C GLY A 189 -5.29 -15.03 15.62
N MET A 190 -4.40 -15.23 14.65
CA MET A 190 -3.80 -14.17 13.83
C MET A 190 -4.20 -14.34 12.36
N GLU A 191 -4.28 -13.24 11.61
CA GLU A 191 -4.28 -13.34 10.14
C GLU A 191 -2.90 -13.83 9.68
N VAL A 192 -2.88 -14.70 8.69
CA VAL A 192 -1.62 -15.25 8.17
C VAL A 192 -1.45 -14.85 6.71
N CYS A 193 -0.26 -14.34 6.39
CA CYS A 193 0.11 -13.96 5.04
C CYS A 193 1.43 -14.61 4.62
N CYS A 194 1.55 -14.95 3.34
CA CYS A 194 2.76 -15.54 2.77
C CYS A 194 3.19 -14.78 1.52
N THR A 195 4.50 -14.74 1.26
CA THR A 195 5.10 -14.38 -0.03
C THR A 195 6.18 -15.39 -0.37
N LEU A 196 5.83 -16.38 -1.18
CA LEU A 196 6.67 -17.54 -1.51
C LEU A 196 7.10 -17.56 -2.99
N GLY A 197 6.85 -16.46 -3.71
CA GLY A 197 7.07 -16.37 -5.16
C GLY A 197 5.82 -16.72 -5.97
N MET A 198 6.02 -17.29 -7.15
CA MET A 198 4.94 -17.81 -7.99
C MET A 198 4.40 -19.14 -7.43
N LEU A 199 3.09 -19.35 -7.61
CA LEU A 199 2.38 -20.54 -7.16
C LEU A 199 1.73 -21.25 -8.34
N GLU A 200 1.54 -22.55 -8.22
CA GLU A 200 0.58 -23.30 -9.01
C GLU A 200 -0.82 -23.20 -8.38
N LYS A 201 -1.87 -23.35 -9.20
CA LYS A 201 -3.28 -23.31 -8.74
C LYS A 201 -3.55 -24.22 -7.54
N GLN A 202 -3.02 -25.45 -7.56
CA GLN A 202 -3.20 -26.41 -6.46
C GLN A 202 -2.57 -25.93 -5.15
N GLN A 203 -1.42 -25.25 -5.21
CA GLN A 203 -0.72 -24.74 -4.03
C GLN A 203 -1.50 -23.59 -3.38
N ALA A 204 -2.14 -22.72 -4.18
CA ALA A 204 -3.04 -21.70 -3.66
C ALA A 204 -4.22 -22.33 -2.89
N VAL A 205 -4.82 -23.38 -3.43
CA VAL A 205 -5.90 -24.13 -2.75
C VAL A 205 -5.42 -24.77 -1.45
N GLU A 206 -4.22 -25.36 -1.43
CA GLU A 206 -3.64 -25.96 -0.22
C GLU A 206 -3.33 -24.92 0.86
N LEU A 207 -2.83 -23.74 0.47
CA LEU A 207 -2.63 -22.61 1.39
C LEU A 207 -3.96 -22.11 1.98
N LYS A 208 -5.02 -21.99 1.16
CA LYS A 208 -6.34 -21.60 1.66
C LYS A 208 -6.85 -22.61 2.69
N LYS A 209 -6.75 -23.91 2.38
CA LYS A 209 -7.15 -25.00 3.29
C LYS A 209 -6.37 -24.99 4.60
N ALA A 210 -5.10 -24.61 4.57
CA ALA A 210 -4.29 -24.46 5.78
C ALA A 210 -4.68 -23.23 6.63
N GLY A 211 -5.49 -22.31 6.09
CA GLY A 211 -5.94 -21.11 6.80
C GLY A 211 -5.24 -19.81 6.37
N LEU A 212 -4.54 -19.80 5.22
CA LEU A 212 -3.89 -18.59 4.74
C LEU A 212 -4.93 -17.51 4.44
N THR A 213 -4.74 -16.33 5.03
CA THR A 213 -5.67 -15.20 4.92
C THR A 213 -5.34 -14.33 3.71
N ALA A 214 -4.06 -14.04 3.48
CA ALA A 214 -3.61 -13.22 2.37
C ALA A 214 -2.35 -13.77 1.70
N TYR A 215 -2.15 -13.48 0.42
CA TYR A 215 -0.91 -13.80 -0.29
C TYR A 215 -0.32 -12.55 -0.94
N ASN A 216 0.95 -12.27 -0.65
CA ASN A 216 1.64 -11.12 -1.19
C ASN A 216 2.36 -11.47 -2.50
N HIS A 217 2.01 -10.76 -3.57
CA HIS A 217 2.62 -10.93 -4.88
C HIS A 217 2.56 -9.61 -5.68
N ASN A 218 3.55 -8.74 -5.47
CA ASN A 218 3.62 -7.40 -6.08
C ASN A 218 3.74 -7.44 -7.60
N LEU A 219 3.41 -6.33 -8.26
CA LEU A 219 3.74 -6.12 -9.68
C LEU A 219 4.99 -5.24 -9.84
N ASP A 220 5.46 -4.64 -8.74
CA ASP A 220 6.66 -3.83 -8.60
C ASP A 220 6.60 -2.48 -9.33
N THR A 221 6.24 -2.47 -10.63
CA THR A 221 6.14 -1.28 -11.48
C THR A 221 5.14 -1.53 -12.64
N SER A 222 5.13 -0.67 -13.66
CA SER A 222 4.36 -0.87 -14.89
C SER A 222 4.80 -2.12 -15.65
N ARG A 223 3.93 -2.63 -16.52
CA ARG A 223 4.27 -3.71 -17.45
C ARG A 223 5.40 -3.30 -18.39
N GLU A 224 5.42 -2.04 -18.80
CA GLU A 224 6.37 -1.50 -19.77
C GLU A 224 7.79 -1.37 -19.19
N TYR A 225 7.90 -1.01 -17.91
CA TYR A 225 9.18 -0.82 -17.24
C TYR A 225 9.72 -2.07 -16.55
N TYR A 226 8.85 -3.06 -16.30
CA TYR A 226 9.21 -4.31 -15.60
C TYR A 226 10.49 -5.00 -16.13
N PRO A 227 10.72 -5.12 -17.45
CA PRO A 227 11.93 -5.77 -17.98
C PRO A 227 13.24 -5.03 -17.67
N ASN A 228 13.19 -3.74 -17.29
CA ASN A 228 14.38 -2.99 -16.87
C ASN A 228 14.79 -3.33 -15.42
N VAL A 229 13.88 -3.92 -14.66
CA VAL A 229 14.05 -4.18 -13.22
C VAL A 229 14.25 -5.67 -12.95
N ILE A 230 13.50 -6.53 -13.65
CA ILE A 230 13.46 -7.98 -13.45
C ILE A 230 13.37 -8.66 -14.81
N THR A 231 14.29 -9.57 -15.13
CA THR A 231 14.28 -10.31 -16.41
C THR A 231 14.03 -11.81 -16.24
N THR A 232 14.25 -12.34 -15.03
CA THR A 232 14.08 -13.77 -14.75
C THR A 232 12.63 -14.24 -14.81
N ARG A 233 11.65 -13.34 -14.73
CA ARG A 233 10.21 -13.65 -14.83
C ARG A 233 9.50 -12.56 -15.63
N THR A 234 8.36 -12.91 -16.18
CA THR A 234 7.47 -12.04 -16.95
C THR A 234 6.44 -11.37 -16.04
N TYR A 235 5.83 -10.29 -16.54
CA TYR A 235 4.74 -9.61 -15.85
C TYR A 235 3.47 -10.49 -15.80
N ASP A 236 3.22 -11.28 -16.84
CA ASP A 236 2.04 -12.16 -16.94
C ASP A 236 2.09 -13.34 -15.97
N GLU A 237 3.27 -13.95 -15.74
CA GLU A 237 3.44 -14.97 -14.68
C GLU A 237 3.00 -14.44 -13.30
N ARG A 238 3.17 -13.12 -13.05
CA ARG A 238 2.73 -12.50 -11.80
C ARG A 238 1.22 -12.35 -11.74
N LEU A 239 0.60 -11.88 -12.83
CA LEU A 239 -0.85 -11.76 -12.92
C LEU A 239 -1.55 -13.11 -12.81
N GLU A 240 -0.97 -14.16 -13.41
CA GLU A 240 -1.47 -15.53 -13.29
C GLU A 240 -1.42 -16.02 -11.83
N THR A 241 -0.32 -15.74 -11.11
CA THR A 241 -0.25 -16.05 -9.67
C THR A 241 -1.33 -15.30 -8.88
N LEU A 242 -1.61 -14.03 -9.22
CA LEU A 242 -2.69 -13.26 -8.57
C LEU A 242 -4.07 -13.85 -8.86
N GLU A 243 -4.29 -14.37 -10.06
CA GLU A 243 -5.51 -15.08 -10.42
C GLU A 243 -5.66 -16.37 -9.61
N PHE A 244 -4.63 -17.20 -9.50
CA PHE A 244 -4.70 -18.42 -8.68
C PHE A 244 -5.00 -18.15 -7.20
N VAL A 245 -4.40 -17.09 -6.63
CA VAL A 245 -4.66 -16.67 -5.25
C VAL A 245 -6.11 -16.24 -5.08
N ARG A 246 -6.62 -15.42 -5.99
CA ARG A 246 -8.01 -14.93 -5.98
C ARG A 246 -9.01 -16.05 -6.16
N ASP A 247 -8.80 -16.95 -7.13
CA ASP A 247 -9.64 -18.11 -7.39
C ASP A 247 -9.68 -19.09 -6.21
N ALA A 248 -8.59 -19.19 -5.44
CA ALA A 248 -8.54 -19.97 -4.21
C ALA A 248 -9.27 -19.27 -3.04
N GLY A 249 -9.79 -18.06 -3.21
CA GLY A 249 -10.46 -17.30 -2.16
C GLY A 249 -9.51 -16.75 -1.09
N ILE A 250 -8.24 -16.51 -1.45
CA ILE A 250 -7.24 -15.86 -0.58
C ILE A 250 -7.20 -14.37 -0.91
N ASN A 251 -7.09 -13.51 0.11
CA ASN A 251 -6.99 -12.07 -0.10
C ASN A 251 -5.69 -11.73 -0.84
N VAL A 252 -5.81 -10.97 -1.93
CA VAL A 252 -4.66 -10.52 -2.71
C VAL A 252 -3.99 -9.32 -2.05
N CYS A 253 -2.69 -9.43 -1.79
CA CYS A 253 -1.82 -8.31 -1.40
C CYS A 253 -0.86 -8.02 -2.56
N SER A 254 -1.09 -6.96 -3.33
CA SER A 254 -0.28 -6.63 -4.50
C SER A 254 -0.12 -5.13 -4.67
N GLY A 255 1.13 -4.69 -4.86
CA GLY A 255 1.49 -3.29 -5.04
C GLY A 255 2.83 -3.16 -5.75
N GLY A 256 3.61 -2.14 -5.40
CA GLY A 256 4.89 -1.90 -6.05
C GLY A 256 5.86 -1.02 -5.30
N ILE A 257 6.92 -0.60 -6.00
CA ILE A 257 8.06 0.15 -5.48
C ILE A 257 8.22 1.42 -6.32
N ILE A 258 8.32 2.56 -5.64
CA ILE A 258 8.61 3.86 -6.22
C ILE A 258 10.10 4.14 -6.13
N GLY A 259 10.67 4.76 -7.15
CA GLY A 259 12.08 5.16 -7.18
C GLY A 259 13.05 4.11 -7.74
N LEU A 260 12.55 3.14 -8.49
CA LEU A 260 13.34 2.18 -9.28
C LEU A 260 14.10 2.84 -10.43
N GLY A 261 13.71 4.07 -10.80
CA GLY A 261 14.14 4.77 -12.02
C GLY A 261 13.02 4.87 -13.06
N GLU A 262 11.81 4.43 -12.69
CA GLU A 262 10.59 4.49 -13.48
C GLU A 262 10.09 5.93 -13.64
N ALA A 263 9.36 6.19 -14.72
CA ALA A 263 8.70 7.47 -14.96
C ALA A 263 7.35 7.56 -14.21
N GLU A 264 6.75 8.74 -14.18
CA GLU A 264 5.41 8.91 -13.56
C GLU A 264 4.34 8.08 -14.28
N GLU A 265 4.46 7.93 -15.61
CA GLU A 265 3.59 7.10 -16.43
C GLU A 265 3.66 5.62 -16.02
N ASP A 266 4.81 5.15 -15.52
CA ASP A 266 4.97 3.79 -15.05
C ASP A 266 4.24 3.57 -13.71
N ARG A 267 4.28 4.58 -12.84
CA ARG A 267 3.53 4.57 -11.59
C ARG A 267 2.02 4.54 -11.84
N VAL A 268 1.54 5.33 -12.80
CA VAL A 268 0.16 5.27 -13.30
C VAL A 268 -0.15 3.90 -13.89
N GLY A 269 0.76 3.32 -14.67
CA GLY A 269 0.61 1.98 -15.25
C GLY A 269 0.47 0.87 -14.20
N LEU A 270 1.22 0.95 -13.10
CA LEU A 270 1.06 0.07 -11.95
C LEU A 270 -0.33 0.20 -11.31
N LEU A 271 -0.73 1.44 -10.96
CA LEU A 271 -2.04 1.68 -10.34
C LEU A 271 -3.19 1.26 -11.23
N HIS A 272 -3.09 1.54 -12.53
CA HIS A 272 -4.05 1.08 -13.53
C HIS A 272 -4.18 -0.43 -13.55
N THR A 273 -3.06 -1.16 -13.56
CA THR A 273 -3.12 -2.63 -13.57
C THR A 273 -3.82 -3.16 -12.33
N LEU A 274 -3.51 -2.62 -11.15
CA LEU A 274 -4.14 -3.06 -9.89
C LEU A 274 -5.64 -2.69 -9.83
N ALA A 275 -5.99 -1.50 -10.29
CA ALA A 275 -7.35 -0.98 -10.29
C ALA A 275 -8.24 -1.58 -11.41
N THR A 276 -7.67 -2.34 -12.35
CA THR A 276 -8.42 -3.00 -13.44
C THR A 276 -8.43 -4.52 -13.32
N LEU A 277 -7.89 -5.07 -12.24
CA LEU A 277 -8.08 -6.49 -11.92
C LEU A 277 -9.59 -6.79 -11.73
N PRO A 278 -10.02 -8.06 -11.90
CA PRO A 278 -11.41 -8.44 -11.68
C PRO A 278 -11.96 -8.05 -10.30
N SER A 279 -11.08 -8.00 -9.30
CA SER A 279 -11.31 -7.36 -8.00
C SER A 279 -10.04 -6.63 -7.58
N HIS A 280 -10.18 -5.42 -7.05
CA HIS A 280 -9.06 -4.71 -6.43
C HIS A 280 -8.37 -5.59 -5.36
N PRO A 281 -7.04 -5.51 -5.21
CA PRO A 281 -6.35 -6.14 -4.09
C PRO A 281 -6.93 -5.69 -2.75
N GLU A 282 -7.03 -6.62 -1.79
CA GLU A 282 -7.41 -6.27 -0.41
C GLU A 282 -6.36 -5.36 0.22
N SER A 283 -5.08 -5.59 -0.09
CA SER A 283 -3.99 -4.75 0.35
C SER A 283 -3.10 -4.32 -0.82
N VAL A 284 -2.83 -3.02 -0.88
CA VAL A 284 -1.96 -2.39 -1.88
C VAL A 284 -0.74 -1.80 -1.18
N PRO A 285 0.37 -2.55 -1.05
CA PRO A 285 1.60 -2.02 -0.51
C PRO A 285 2.30 -1.05 -1.47
N ILE A 286 2.57 0.15 -0.98
CA ILE A 286 3.37 1.15 -1.69
C ILE A 286 4.70 1.28 -0.93
N ASN A 287 5.78 0.88 -1.61
CA ASN A 287 7.13 0.87 -1.07
C ASN A 287 7.92 2.04 -1.69
N ALA A 288 8.74 2.72 -0.91
CA ALA A 288 9.83 3.55 -1.45
C ALA A 288 11.09 2.69 -1.55
N LEU A 289 11.83 2.83 -2.65
CA LEU A 289 13.09 2.11 -2.85
C LEU A 289 14.07 2.40 -1.69
N LEU A 290 14.49 1.33 -1.03
CA LEU A 290 15.66 1.33 -0.17
C LEU A 290 16.86 0.87 -1.00
N ALA A 291 17.64 1.82 -1.51
CA ALA A 291 18.86 1.53 -2.24
C ALA A 291 19.86 0.79 -1.32
N VAL A 292 20.26 -0.42 -1.71
CA VAL A 292 21.18 -1.28 -0.94
C VAL A 292 22.47 -1.46 -1.72
N LYS A 293 23.60 -1.23 -1.05
CA LYS A 293 24.94 -1.46 -1.60
C LYS A 293 25.05 -2.87 -2.20
N GLY A 294 25.63 -2.94 -3.40
CA GLY A 294 25.81 -4.17 -4.17
C GLY A 294 24.70 -4.45 -5.17
N THR A 295 23.50 -3.88 -4.99
CA THR A 295 22.42 -3.99 -5.98
C THR A 295 22.67 -3.01 -7.15
N PRO A 296 22.16 -3.30 -8.36
CA PRO A 296 22.24 -2.35 -9.49
C PRO A 296 21.63 -0.98 -9.20
N LEU A 297 20.66 -0.92 -8.28
CA LEU A 297 19.99 0.33 -7.88
C LEU A 297 20.58 0.96 -6.61
N GLN A 298 21.80 0.58 -6.19
CA GLN A 298 22.43 1.08 -4.97
C GLN A 298 22.63 2.60 -4.91
N ASP A 299 22.74 3.26 -6.07
CA ASP A 299 23.02 4.69 -6.20
C ASP A 299 21.77 5.51 -6.52
N GLN A 300 20.58 4.89 -6.52
CA GLN A 300 19.33 5.61 -6.75
C GLN A 300 19.06 6.63 -5.65
N LYS A 301 18.50 7.78 -6.06
CA LYS A 301 18.12 8.84 -5.13
C LYS A 301 16.98 8.38 -4.22
N PRO A 302 16.97 8.78 -2.94
CA PRO A 302 15.81 8.56 -2.09
C PRO A 302 14.54 9.16 -2.70
N VAL A 303 13.41 8.45 -2.55
CA VAL A 303 12.10 8.92 -2.96
C VAL A 303 11.69 10.09 -2.07
N GLU A 304 11.22 11.18 -2.69
CA GLU A 304 10.73 12.34 -1.98
C GLU A 304 9.33 12.08 -1.40
N ILE A 305 9.01 12.70 -0.26
CA ILE A 305 7.71 12.48 0.40
C ILE A 305 6.52 12.81 -0.51
N TRP A 306 6.64 13.83 -1.37
CA TRP A 306 5.55 14.25 -2.25
C TRP A 306 5.20 13.19 -3.30
N GLU A 307 6.16 12.39 -3.75
CA GLU A 307 5.93 11.27 -4.66
C GLU A 307 5.16 10.15 -3.96
N MET A 308 5.52 9.86 -2.70
CA MET A 308 4.80 8.90 -1.87
C MET A 308 3.37 9.34 -1.57
N VAL A 309 3.17 10.60 -1.18
CA VAL A 309 1.85 11.18 -0.92
C VAL A 309 0.97 11.11 -2.16
N ARG A 310 1.50 11.50 -3.32
CA ARG A 310 0.79 11.44 -4.61
C ARG A 310 0.37 10.01 -4.94
N MET A 311 1.26 9.04 -4.77
CA MET A 311 0.98 7.63 -5.03
C MET A 311 -0.07 7.06 -4.08
N ILE A 312 0.02 7.36 -2.78
CA ILE A 312 -0.94 6.90 -1.77
C ILE A 312 -2.33 7.51 -2.01
N ALA A 313 -2.39 8.82 -2.23
CA ALA A 313 -3.65 9.52 -2.49
C ALA A 313 -4.32 9.00 -3.76
N THR A 314 -3.56 8.83 -4.85
CA THR A 314 -4.08 8.27 -6.10
C THR A 314 -4.58 6.84 -5.89
N ALA A 315 -3.79 5.98 -5.23
CA ALA A 315 -4.20 4.60 -4.93
C ALA A 315 -5.48 4.55 -4.08
N ARG A 316 -5.62 5.43 -3.08
CA ARG A 316 -6.84 5.53 -2.26
C ARG A 316 -8.06 5.94 -3.08
N ILE A 317 -7.93 6.94 -3.96
CA ILE A 317 -9.05 7.41 -4.78
C ILE A 317 -9.50 6.32 -5.76
N VAL A 318 -8.55 5.65 -6.43
CA VAL A 318 -8.88 4.66 -7.48
C VAL A 318 -9.27 3.28 -6.91
N MET A 319 -8.79 2.95 -5.71
CA MET A 319 -9.13 1.71 -4.98
C MET A 319 -9.65 2.01 -3.56
N PRO A 320 -10.88 2.58 -3.42
CA PRO A 320 -11.39 3.10 -2.14
C PRO A 320 -11.41 2.12 -0.97
N LYS A 321 -11.61 0.82 -1.23
CA LYS A 321 -11.75 -0.21 -0.19
C LYS A 321 -10.43 -0.91 0.18
N ALA A 322 -9.35 -0.65 -0.55
CA ALA A 322 -8.08 -1.34 -0.32
C ALA A 322 -7.36 -0.83 0.94
N MET A 323 -6.65 -1.73 1.63
CA MET A 323 -5.67 -1.37 2.66
C MET A 323 -4.40 -0.87 1.98
N VAL A 324 -4.27 0.45 1.84
CA VAL A 324 -3.07 1.08 1.25
C VAL A 324 -1.97 1.08 2.30
N ARG A 325 -0.95 0.24 2.09
CA ARG A 325 0.10 -0.01 3.09
C ARG A 325 1.32 0.85 2.82
N LEU A 326 1.62 1.76 3.75
CA LEU A 326 2.90 2.46 3.81
C LEU A 326 3.95 1.48 4.34
N SER A 327 4.78 0.95 3.44
CA SER A 327 5.59 -0.24 3.69
C SER A 327 7.10 0.06 3.70
N ALA A 328 7.89 -0.51 2.78
CA ALA A 328 9.33 -0.31 2.78
C ALA A 328 9.71 1.16 2.49
N GLY A 329 10.82 1.61 3.06
CA GLY A 329 11.31 2.99 2.94
C GLY A 329 10.77 3.96 4.00
N ARG A 330 9.75 3.58 4.77
CA ARG A 330 9.14 4.39 5.84
C ARG A 330 10.13 4.94 6.87
N VAL A 331 11.20 4.19 7.15
CA VAL A 331 12.27 4.58 8.08
C VAL A 331 12.98 5.89 7.69
N ARG A 332 12.86 6.33 6.42
CA ARG A 332 13.41 7.60 5.94
C ARG A 332 12.50 8.80 6.17
N PHE A 333 11.23 8.57 6.50
CA PHE A 333 10.25 9.64 6.69
C PHE A 333 10.08 9.98 8.17
N SER A 334 10.14 11.27 8.46
CA SER A 334 9.79 11.86 9.75
C SER A 334 8.32 11.65 10.11
N ILE A 335 7.96 11.86 11.37
CA ILE A 335 6.58 11.74 11.84
C ILE A 335 5.60 12.62 11.04
N PRO A 336 5.89 13.91 10.77
CA PRO A 336 5.01 14.74 9.93
C PRO A 336 4.84 14.20 8.51
N GLU A 337 5.91 13.67 7.91
CA GLU A 337 5.85 13.08 6.56
C GLU A 337 4.99 11.82 6.55
N GLN A 338 5.16 10.93 7.53
CA GLN A 338 4.28 9.77 7.69
C GLN A 338 2.82 10.20 7.97
N ALA A 339 2.60 11.28 8.72
CA ALA A 339 1.27 11.83 8.95
C ALA A 339 0.60 12.29 7.65
N LEU A 340 1.36 12.88 6.72
CA LEU A 340 0.85 13.21 5.38
C LEU A 340 0.44 11.95 4.61
N CYS A 341 1.20 10.85 4.71
CA CYS A 341 0.84 9.58 4.10
C CYS A 341 -0.45 8.98 4.70
N PHE A 342 -0.62 9.01 6.02
CA PHE A 342 -1.88 8.57 6.66
C PHE A 342 -3.05 9.46 6.26
N LEU A 343 -2.84 10.78 6.20
CA LEU A 343 -3.86 11.72 5.74
C LEU A 343 -4.24 11.48 4.28
N ALA A 344 -3.27 11.20 3.41
CA ALA A 344 -3.49 10.87 2.00
C ALA A 344 -4.33 9.61 1.80
N GLY A 345 -4.38 8.71 2.80
CA GLY A 345 -5.22 7.52 2.79
C GLY A 345 -4.49 6.20 3.05
N ALA A 346 -3.21 6.23 3.43
CA ALA A 346 -2.54 5.03 3.94
C ALA A 346 -3.18 4.59 5.27
N ASN A 347 -3.39 3.30 5.43
CA ASN A 347 -4.05 2.73 6.62
C ASN A 347 -3.51 1.34 6.99
N SER A 348 -2.28 1.04 6.58
CA SER A 348 -1.55 -0.14 7.02
C SER A 348 -0.05 0.13 7.05
N ILE A 349 0.68 -0.55 7.95
CA ILE A 349 2.14 -0.47 8.07
C ILE A 349 2.76 -1.84 8.40
N PHE A 350 4.06 -1.97 8.18
CA PHE A 350 4.86 -3.03 8.79
C PHE A 350 5.49 -2.58 10.11
N THR A 351 5.27 -3.34 11.19
CA THR A 351 5.84 -3.10 12.52
C THR A 351 7.01 -4.04 12.81
N GLY A 352 7.94 -3.58 13.66
CA GLY A 352 9.13 -4.32 14.11
C GLY A 352 10.42 -3.75 13.52
N GLU A 353 11.56 -4.06 14.15
CA GLU A 353 12.87 -3.41 13.88
C GLU A 353 13.42 -3.61 12.45
N LYS A 354 12.92 -4.62 11.73
CA LYS A 354 13.32 -4.93 10.36
C LYS A 354 12.15 -5.45 9.54
N LEU A 355 12.25 -5.30 8.21
CA LEU A 355 11.39 -5.99 7.25
C LEU A 355 11.96 -7.38 6.97
N LEU A 356 12.27 -7.70 5.71
CA LEU A 356 12.96 -8.95 5.37
C LEU A 356 14.45 -8.89 5.75
N THR A 357 15.14 -7.87 5.24
CA THR A 357 16.60 -7.72 5.41
C THR A 357 17.04 -6.28 5.66
N THR A 358 16.14 -5.31 5.50
CA THR A 358 16.43 -3.88 5.68
C THR A 358 15.88 -3.37 7.01
N PRO A 359 16.47 -2.30 7.58
CA PRO A 359 15.93 -1.63 8.76
C PRO A 359 14.49 -1.16 8.54
N ASN A 360 13.75 -1.08 9.63
CA ASN A 360 12.42 -0.49 9.71
C ASN A 360 12.35 0.44 10.93
N ASN A 361 11.25 1.18 11.09
CA ASN A 361 11.02 1.99 12.28
C ASN A 361 10.97 1.11 13.54
N ASP A 362 11.53 1.64 14.63
CA ASP A 362 11.45 1.02 15.95
C ASP A 362 10.00 0.98 16.46
N PHE A 363 9.67 0.00 17.29
CA PHE A 363 8.34 -0.15 17.87
C PHE A 363 7.94 1.09 18.70
N ASP A 364 8.85 1.65 19.50
CA ASP A 364 8.56 2.81 20.35
C ASP A 364 8.31 4.07 19.49
N ALA A 365 9.01 4.20 18.37
CA ALA A 365 8.78 5.27 17.41
C ALA A 365 7.40 5.16 16.75
N ASP A 366 6.98 3.94 16.40
CA ASP A 366 5.64 3.67 15.88
C ASP A 366 4.56 3.99 16.92
N GLN A 367 4.74 3.58 18.18
CA GLN A 367 3.81 3.88 19.27
C GLN A 367 3.70 5.39 19.54
N LEU A 368 4.83 6.11 19.53
CA LEU A 368 4.83 7.56 19.65
C LEU A 368 4.05 8.22 18.52
N MET A 369 4.31 7.81 17.28
CA MET A 369 3.57 8.31 16.12
C MET A 369 2.06 8.02 16.23
N PHE A 370 1.66 6.80 16.61
CA PHE A 370 0.26 6.45 16.80
C PHE A 370 -0.41 7.33 17.85
N LYS A 371 0.27 7.55 18.99
CA LYS A 371 -0.21 8.44 20.06
C LYS A 371 -0.37 9.88 19.57
N VAL A 372 0.61 10.43 18.86
CA VAL A 372 0.59 11.80 18.35
C VAL A 372 -0.52 12.00 17.32
N LEU A 373 -0.71 11.03 16.41
CA LEU A 373 -1.69 11.11 15.34
C LEU A 373 -3.09 10.62 15.75
N GLY A 374 -3.23 10.06 16.94
CA GLY A 374 -4.50 9.49 17.44
C GLY A 374 -4.92 8.22 16.71
N LEU A 375 -3.97 7.48 16.14
CA LEU A 375 -4.20 6.22 15.43
C LEU A 375 -4.38 5.06 16.42
N VAL A 376 -5.17 4.07 16.03
CA VAL A 376 -5.43 2.85 16.80
C VAL A 376 -5.14 1.62 15.94
N PRO A 377 -4.62 0.53 16.53
CA PRO A 377 -4.51 -0.73 15.80
C PRO A 377 -5.88 -1.22 15.33
N LYS A 378 -5.96 -1.68 14.08
CA LYS A 378 -7.11 -2.43 13.58
C LYS A 378 -7.15 -3.82 14.25
N ALA A 379 -8.32 -4.43 14.42
CA ALA A 379 -8.44 -5.82 14.85
C ALA A 379 -8.27 -6.80 13.66
N PRO A 380 -7.80 -8.05 13.88
CA PRO A 380 -7.78 -9.09 12.84
C PRO A 380 -9.17 -9.32 12.23
N SER A 381 -9.24 -9.53 10.91
CA SER A 381 -10.47 -9.95 10.23
C SER A 381 -10.38 -11.42 9.83
N PHE A 382 -11.31 -12.22 10.35
CA PHE A 382 -11.46 -13.62 9.99
C PHE A 382 -12.73 -13.74 9.14
N ASP A 383 -12.64 -13.40 7.86
CA ASP A 383 -13.75 -13.56 6.94
C ASP A 383 -14.00 -15.05 6.65
N ASP A 384 -14.58 -15.75 7.62
CA ASP A 384 -15.24 -17.04 7.42
C ASP A 384 -16.72 -16.83 6.99
N ALA A 385 -17.20 -15.59 6.96
CA ALA A 385 -18.61 -15.24 6.72
C ALA A 385 -19.02 -15.22 5.23
N ALA A 386 -18.07 -15.07 4.28
CA ALA A 386 -18.40 -15.07 2.85
C ALA A 386 -18.79 -16.47 2.33
N ALA A 387 -18.43 -17.55 3.05
CA ALA A 387 -18.84 -18.92 2.70
C ALA A 387 -20.33 -19.18 3.01
N ASN A 388 -20.88 -18.53 4.03
CA ASN A 388 -22.27 -18.77 4.47
C ASN A 388 -23.32 -18.05 3.60
N VAL A 389 -22.94 -17.03 2.83
CA VAL A 389 -23.89 -16.33 1.94
C VAL A 389 -24.17 -17.17 0.69
N HIS A 390 -23.16 -17.87 0.15
CA HIS A 390 -23.35 -18.76 -1.00
C HIS A 390 -24.05 -20.08 -0.66
N GLU A 391 -23.90 -20.62 0.56
CA GLU A 391 -24.66 -21.80 0.98
C GLU A 391 -26.13 -21.49 1.24
N ALA A 392 -26.46 -20.31 1.77
CA ALA A 392 -27.86 -19.88 1.96
C ALA A 392 -28.59 -19.68 0.61
N GLU A 393 -27.95 -19.03 -0.37
CA GLU A 393 -28.54 -18.82 -1.71
C GLU A 393 -28.64 -20.11 -2.54
N ALA A 394 -27.71 -21.07 -2.35
CA ALA A 394 -27.78 -22.37 -2.99
C ALA A 394 -28.90 -23.25 -2.41
N CYS A 395 -29.15 -23.16 -1.10
CA CYS A 395 -30.24 -23.90 -0.44
C CYS A 395 -31.63 -23.37 -0.83
N GLU A 396 -31.79 -22.05 -0.97
CA GLU A 396 -33.06 -21.44 -1.44
C GLU A 396 -33.39 -21.76 -2.90
N LYS A 397 -32.37 -21.88 -3.77
CA LYS A 397 -32.57 -22.28 -5.18
C LYS A 397 -32.90 -23.78 -5.34
N ALA A 398 -32.40 -24.64 -4.46
CA ALA A 398 -32.75 -26.05 -4.44
C ALA A 398 -34.17 -26.30 -3.90
N ALA A 399 -34.62 -25.51 -2.93
CA ALA A 399 -35.97 -25.60 -2.36
C ALA A 399 -37.07 -25.02 -3.29
N SER A 400 -36.73 -24.09 -4.17
CA SER A 400 -37.69 -23.46 -5.12
C SER A 400 -37.80 -24.18 -6.47
N SER A 401 -36.92 -25.15 -6.77
CA SER A 401 -36.91 -25.92 -8.02
C SER A 401 -37.53 -27.33 -7.87
N SER A 402 -38.08 -27.65 -6.70
CA SER A 402 -38.69 -28.93 -6.36
C SER A 402 -40.19 -28.85 -6.01
N GLY A 403 -40.85 -27.75 -6.43
CA GLY A 403 -42.30 -27.52 -6.30
C GLY A 403 -43.08 -27.83 -7.57
#